data_AF-A0A1W1D083-F1
#
_entry.id   AF-A0A1W1D083-F1
#
_cell.length_a   1.000
_cell.length_b   1.000
_cell.length_c   1.000
_cell.angle_alpha   90.00
_cell.angle_beta   90.00
_cell.angle_gamma   90.00
#
_symmetry.space_group_name_H-M   'P 1'
#
loop_
_entity.id
_entity.type
_entity.pdbx_description
1 polymer ?
#
loop_
_entity_poly.entity_id
_entity_poly.type
_entity_poly.pdbx_seq_one_letter_code
_entity_poly.pdbx_strand_id
1 'polypeptide(L)'
;MGKVGVAKALLEIKGNTYTIDIELSTTGMAKFLTQGRTEHHISKGHIRNNMLISDFYSVEKSHGKVQVKKFYTFDHKNKKIAKEFKKYKSKKEIRHETEILEFYTQDDLLTLYFNLDQKVKDKNKAYTYRFKTVGAEGQEGKVSLKIPKAKYLKKYKKILGEDKGFWYATVIIHQKIFSSKEGQLMLAIDQDGITNQAVLKDVIFFGDIRAVRIK
;
A
#
# COMPACT_ATOMS: atom_id res chain seq x y z
N MET A 1 10.89 -22.11 -5.20
CA MET A 1 10.33 -20.95 -4.46
C MET A 1 8.87 -21.25 -4.15
N GLY A 2 8.43 -21.11 -2.90
CA GLY A 2 7.03 -21.37 -2.50
C GLY A 2 6.16 -20.12 -2.59
N LYS A 3 4.94 -20.24 -3.10
CA LYS A 3 3.96 -19.15 -3.16
C LYS A 3 3.37 -18.90 -1.76
N VAL A 4 3.60 -17.71 -1.21
CA VAL A 4 3.15 -17.34 0.14
C VAL A 4 1.81 -16.59 0.17
N GLY A 5 1.36 -16.06 -0.97
CA GLY A 5 0.07 -15.40 -1.10
C GLY A 5 -0.31 -15.04 -2.53
N VAL A 6 -1.49 -14.45 -2.67
CA VAL A 6 -2.04 -13.87 -3.90
C VAL A 6 -2.59 -12.48 -3.55
N ALA A 7 -2.32 -11.51 -4.41
CA ALA A 7 -3.02 -10.25 -4.44
C ALA A 7 -3.76 -10.13 -5.78
N LYS A 8 -5.05 -9.84 -5.74
CA LYS A 8 -5.84 -9.42 -6.91
C LYS A 8 -6.08 -7.94 -6.75
N ALA A 9 -5.77 -7.16 -7.78
CA ALA A 9 -5.95 -5.72 -7.78
C ALA A 9 -6.72 -5.30 -9.03
N LEU A 10 -7.75 -4.47 -8.84
CA LEU A 10 -8.56 -3.88 -9.90
C LEU A 10 -8.59 -2.37 -9.70
N LEU A 11 -8.30 -1.63 -10.77
CA LEU A 11 -8.57 -0.19 -10.87
C LEU A 11 -9.64 0.00 -11.93
N GLU A 12 -10.78 0.55 -11.55
CA GLU A 12 -11.86 0.93 -12.43
C GLU A 12 -11.97 2.45 -12.47
N ILE A 13 -12.05 3.03 -13.66
CA ILE A 13 -12.26 4.47 -13.88
C ILE A 13 -13.57 4.66 -14.65
N LYS A 14 -14.47 5.48 -14.11
CA LYS A 14 -15.77 5.81 -14.70
C LYS A 14 -15.94 7.33 -14.70
N GLY A 15 -15.76 7.92 -15.88
CA GLY A 15 -15.75 9.39 -16.03
C GLY A 15 -14.67 10.02 -15.15
N ASN A 16 -15.08 10.85 -14.19
CA ASN A 16 -14.16 11.51 -13.26
C ASN A 16 -14.05 10.80 -11.90
N THR A 17 -14.51 9.55 -11.80
CA THR A 17 -14.45 8.76 -10.56
C THR A 17 -13.62 7.50 -10.74
N TYR A 18 -13.08 6.99 -9.64
CA TYR A 18 -12.35 5.73 -9.63
C TYR A 18 -12.78 4.84 -8.47
N THR A 19 -12.53 3.54 -8.63
CA THR A 19 -12.52 2.55 -7.57
C THR A 19 -11.27 1.69 -7.71
N ILE A 20 -10.51 1.58 -6.62
CA ILE A 20 -9.42 0.61 -6.49
C ILE A 20 -9.89 -0.46 -5.51
N ASP A 21 -9.85 -1.72 -5.92
CA ASP A 21 -10.18 -2.88 -5.10
C ASP A 21 -8.98 -3.84 -5.07
N ILE A 22 -8.46 -4.14 -3.88
CA ILE A 22 -7.33 -5.05 -3.70
C ILE A 22 -7.65 -6.12 -2.65
N GLU A 23 -7.71 -7.38 -3.09
CA GLU A 23 -7.86 -8.54 -2.23
C GLU A 23 -6.54 -9.29 -2.09
N LEU A 24 -6.07 -9.47 -0.86
CA LEU A 24 -4.89 -10.24 -0.51
C LEU A 24 -5.26 -11.46 0.32
N SER A 25 -4.65 -12.60 -0.01
CA SER A 25 -4.83 -13.86 0.74
C SER A 25 -3.52 -14.63 0.83
N THR A 26 -3.27 -15.28 1.96
CA THR A 26 -2.11 -16.16 2.14
C THR A 26 -2.38 -17.56 1.58
N THR A 27 -1.33 -18.22 1.10
CA THR A 27 -1.40 -19.57 0.50
C THR A 27 -0.40 -20.54 1.13
N GLY A 28 -0.62 -21.84 0.96
CA GLY A 28 0.31 -22.89 1.41
C GLY A 28 0.63 -22.83 2.90
N MET A 29 1.91 -23.02 3.27
CA MET A 29 2.37 -22.96 4.66
C MET A 29 2.12 -21.60 5.31
N ALA A 30 2.19 -20.50 4.55
CA ALA A 30 1.87 -19.18 5.07
C ALA A 30 0.39 -19.07 5.48
N LYS A 31 -0.53 -19.75 4.76
CA LYS A 31 -1.94 -19.82 5.14
C LYS A 31 -2.12 -20.49 6.51
N PHE A 32 -1.46 -21.62 6.73
CA PHE A 32 -1.53 -22.33 8.01
C PHE A 32 -1.00 -21.46 9.16
N LEU A 33 0.22 -20.92 9.01
CA LEU A 33 0.88 -20.10 10.04
C LEU A 33 0.13 -18.80 10.37
N THR A 34 -0.55 -18.20 9.37
CA THR A 34 -1.29 -16.94 9.53
C THR A 34 -2.79 -17.14 9.81
N GLN A 35 -3.23 -18.39 10.01
CA GLN A 35 -4.64 -18.75 10.21
C GLN A 35 -5.55 -18.24 9.08
N GLY A 36 -5.08 -18.38 7.83
CA GLY A 36 -5.82 -17.96 6.65
C GLY A 36 -5.99 -16.45 6.53
N ARG A 37 -4.95 -15.68 6.90
CA ARG A 37 -5.02 -14.21 6.86
C ARG A 37 -5.45 -13.70 5.49
N THR A 38 -6.47 -12.84 5.49
CA THR A 38 -6.87 -12.05 4.32
C THR A 38 -6.88 -10.57 4.65
N GLU A 39 -6.72 -9.76 3.63
CA GLU A 39 -6.73 -8.31 3.71
C GLU A 39 -7.39 -7.76 2.44
N HIS A 40 -8.40 -6.91 2.59
CA HIS A 40 -9.16 -6.31 1.49
C HIS A 40 -9.13 -4.81 1.64
N HIS A 41 -8.70 -4.12 0.59
CA HIS A 41 -8.64 -2.67 0.54
C HIS A 41 -9.57 -2.16 -0.55
N ILE A 42 -10.35 -1.14 -0.23
CA ILE A 42 -11.16 -0.42 -1.21
C ILE A 42 -10.84 1.06 -1.08
N SER A 43 -10.43 1.69 -2.18
CA SER A 43 -10.32 3.15 -2.29
C SER A 43 -11.29 3.64 -3.36
N LYS A 44 -12.02 4.71 -3.06
CA LYS A 44 -12.96 5.35 -3.98
C LYS A 44 -12.76 6.84 -3.93
N GLY A 45 -12.93 7.48 -5.08
CA GLY A 45 -13.09 8.92 -5.11
C GLY A 45 -13.12 9.48 -6.51
N HIS A 46 -12.54 10.67 -6.67
CA HIS A 46 -12.57 11.42 -7.91
C HIS A 46 -11.18 11.73 -8.45
N ILE A 47 -11.13 12.08 -9.73
CA ILE A 47 -9.92 12.47 -10.43
C ILE A 47 -9.87 13.99 -10.51
N ARG A 48 -8.70 14.58 -10.26
CA ARG A 48 -8.47 16.01 -10.42
C ARG A 48 -7.05 16.26 -10.85
N ASN A 49 -6.87 16.98 -11.97
CA ASN A 49 -5.56 17.25 -12.55
C ASN A 49 -4.76 15.95 -12.76
N ASN A 50 -5.42 14.93 -13.32
CA ASN A 50 -4.88 13.59 -13.55
C ASN A 50 -4.48 12.78 -12.30
N MET A 51 -4.66 13.32 -11.09
CA MET A 51 -4.40 12.62 -9.84
C MET A 51 -5.68 12.02 -9.26
N LEU A 52 -5.58 10.83 -8.67
CA LEU A 52 -6.64 10.22 -7.88
C LEU A 52 -6.73 10.91 -6.51
N ILE A 53 -7.92 11.33 -6.12
CA ILE A 53 -8.21 11.98 -4.84
C ILE A 53 -9.16 11.08 -4.04
N SER A 54 -8.78 10.70 -2.82
CA SER A 54 -9.56 9.79 -1.98
C SER A 54 -10.74 10.48 -1.34
N ASP A 55 -11.96 10.02 -1.65
CA ASP A 55 -13.19 10.40 -0.94
C ASP A 55 -13.52 9.38 0.16
N PHE A 56 -13.17 8.11 -0.08
CA PHE A 56 -13.38 7.00 0.83
C PHE A 56 -12.25 5.98 0.73
N TYR A 57 -11.85 5.41 1.87
CA TYR A 57 -10.93 4.29 1.93
C TYR A 57 -11.37 3.29 3.00
N SER A 58 -11.24 2.00 2.74
CA SER A 58 -11.46 0.95 3.73
C SER A 58 -10.38 -0.10 3.73
N VAL A 59 -10.18 -0.69 4.90
CA VAL A 59 -9.28 -1.83 5.11
C VAL A 59 -9.98 -2.85 5.97
N GLU A 60 -10.24 -4.03 5.41
CA GLU A 60 -10.75 -5.18 6.13
C GLU A 60 -9.66 -6.24 6.26
N LYS A 61 -9.41 -6.69 7.48
CA LYS A 61 -8.42 -7.72 7.78
C LYS A 61 -9.11 -8.86 8.51
N SER A 62 -8.83 -10.09 8.11
CA SER A 62 -9.30 -11.26 8.85
C SER A 62 -8.16 -12.25 9.08
N HIS A 63 -8.18 -12.92 10.23
CA HIS A 63 -7.37 -14.10 10.52
C HIS A 63 -8.09 -14.95 11.57
N GLY A 64 -8.20 -16.27 11.34
CA GLY A 64 -8.94 -17.17 12.23
C GLY A 64 -10.36 -16.65 12.53
N LYS A 65 -10.65 -16.38 13.82
CA LYS A 65 -11.96 -15.86 14.29
C LYS A 65 -12.01 -14.34 14.43
N VAL A 66 -10.94 -13.63 14.09
CA VAL A 66 -10.82 -12.18 14.30
C VAL A 66 -10.98 -11.46 12.97
N GLN A 67 -11.79 -10.41 12.98
CA GLN A 67 -11.90 -9.46 11.87
C GLN A 67 -11.70 -8.03 12.40
N VAL A 68 -10.99 -7.22 11.63
CA VAL A 68 -10.81 -5.78 11.89
C VAL A 68 -11.22 -5.05 10.63
N LYS A 69 -12.06 -4.03 10.76
CA LYS A 69 -12.47 -3.14 9.70
C LYS A 69 -12.09 -1.71 10.07
N LYS A 70 -11.55 -0.99 9.10
CA LYS A 70 -11.33 0.45 9.19
C LYS A 70 -12.00 1.11 8.00
N PHE A 71 -12.73 2.18 8.25
CA PHE A 71 -13.34 3.01 7.23
C PHE A 71 -12.86 4.44 7.41
N TYR A 72 -12.61 5.12 6.30
CA TYR A 72 -12.11 6.48 6.26
C TYR A 72 -12.95 7.27 5.29
N THR A 73 -13.47 8.42 5.74
CA THR A 73 -14.25 9.34 4.91
C THR A 73 -13.55 10.69 4.89
N PHE A 74 -13.33 11.22 3.69
CA PHE A 74 -12.59 12.46 3.49
C PHE A 74 -13.56 13.62 3.28
N ASP A 75 -13.50 14.60 4.16
CA ASP A 75 -14.17 15.88 3.99
C ASP A 75 -13.17 16.89 3.44
N HIS A 76 -13.15 17.01 2.11
CA HIS A 76 -12.22 17.89 1.41
C HIS A 76 -12.51 19.38 1.65
N LYS A 77 -13.76 19.75 1.93
CA LYS A 77 -14.16 21.14 2.17
C LYS A 77 -13.65 21.60 3.53
N ASN A 78 -13.86 20.80 4.57
CA ASN A 78 -13.45 21.12 5.93
C ASN A 78 -12.04 20.63 6.28
N LYS A 79 -11.35 19.96 5.33
CA LYS A 79 -10.03 19.34 5.51
C LYS A 79 -9.99 18.41 6.73
N LYS A 80 -10.96 17.50 6.82
CA LYS A 80 -11.07 16.52 7.91
C LYS A 80 -11.13 15.11 7.33
N ILE A 81 -10.67 14.14 8.12
CA ILE A 81 -10.78 12.72 7.79
C ILE A 81 -11.38 12.03 9.00
N ALA A 82 -12.58 11.48 8.84
CA ALA A 82 -13.22 10.66 9.86
C ALA A 82 -12.78 9.21 9.68
N LYS A 83 -12.40 8.57 10.78
CA LYS A 83 -12.06 7.15 10.82
C LYS A 83 -13.04 6.42 11.72
N GLU A 84 -13.57 5.32 11.22
CA GLU A 84 -14.34 4.35 11.99
C GLU A 84 -13.55 3.04 12.08
N PHE A 85 -13.37 2.53 13.29
CA PHE A 85 -12.69 1.27 13.57
C PHE A 85 -13.69 0.30 14.19
N LYS A 86 -13.75 -0.92 13.65
CA LYS A 86 -14.58 -2.01 14.16
C LYS A 86 -13.75 -3.29 14.29
N LYS A 87 -13.88 -3.99 15.42
CA LYS A 87 -13.25 -5.30 15.65
C LYS A 87 -14.30 -6.33 16.02
N TYR A 88 -14.22 -7.48 15.37
CA TYR A 88 -15.08 -8.62 15.61
C TYR A 88 -14.26 -9.83 16.10
N LYS A 89 -14.85 -10.62 16.99
CA LYS A 89 -14.36 -11.95 17.37
C LYS A 89 -15.53 -12.93 17.31
N SER A 90 -15.38 -14.00 16.53
CA SER A 90 -16.44 -14.99 16.30
C SER A 90 -17.76 -14.33 15.86
N LYS A 91 -17.68 -13.39 14.91
CA LYS A 91 -18.81 -12.60 14.36
C LYS A 91 -19.49 -11.63 15.34
N LYS A 92 -19.06 -11.54 16.61
CA LYS A 92 -19.55 -10.55 17.57
C LYS A 92 -18.66 -9.31 17.54
N GLU A 93 -19.26 -8.13 17.47
CA GLU A 93 -18.53 -6.87 17.63
C GLU A 93 -18.01 -6.76 19.06
N ILE A 94 -16.72 -6.51 19.22
CA ILE A 94 -16.05 -6.40 20.53
C ILE A 94 -15.41 -5.03 20.75
N ARG A 95 -15.33 -4.19 19.71
CA ARG A 95 -14.80 -2.83 19.79
C ARG A 95 -15.30 -2.02 18.60
N HIS A 96 -15.73 -0.80 18.87
CA HIS A 96 -16.13 0.18 17.89
C HIS A 96 -15.67 1.56 18.36
N GLU A 97 -14.92 2.26 17.51
CA GLU A 97 -14.37 3.58 17.79
C GLU A 97 -14.50 4.47 16.58
N THR A 98 -14.75 5.75 16.82
CA THR A 98 -14.75 6.79 15.79
C THR A 98 -13.82 7.91 16.21
N GLU A 99 -13.00 8.40 15.30
CA GLU A 99 -12.10 9.53 15.56
C GLU A 99 -11.94 10.40 14.32
N ILE A 100 -11.57 11.67 14.53
CA ILE A 100 -11.08 12.54 13.46
C ILE A 100 -9.56 12.49 13.49
N LEU A 101 -8.94 12.17 12.35
CA LEU A 101 -7.48 12.15 12.28
C LEU A 101 -6.91 13.55 12.52
N GLU A 102 -5.79 13.63 13.23
CA GLU A 102 -5.05 14.88 13.53
C GLU A 102 -4.38 15.50 12.29
N PHE A 103 -4.66 14.95 11.11
CA PHE A 103 -4.11 15.43 9.85
C PHE A 103 -5.09 15.23 8.71
N TYR A 104 -4.83 16.02 7.66
CA TYR A 104 -5.53 15.92 6.40
C TYR A 104 -4.54 15.62 5.27
N THR A 105 -5.00 14.84 4.31
CA THR A 105 -4.33 14.52 3.05
C THR A 105 -5.39 14.16 2.02
N GLN A 106 -5.00 14.19 0.75
CA GLN A 106 -5.84 13.78 -0.36
C GLN A 106 -5.62 12.31 -0.76
N ASP A 107 -4.57 11.69 -0.24
CA ASP A 107 -4.19 10.33 -0.58
C ASP A 107 -4.47 9.35 0.57
N ASP A 108 -5.02 8.18 0.24
CA ASP A 108 -4.82 6.95 0.98
C ASP A 108 -3.66 6.16 0.37
N LEU A 109 -3.27 5.04 1.01
CA LEU A 109 -2.11 4.25 0.57
C LEU A 109 -2.19 3.82 -0.90
N LEU A 110 -3.41 3.53 -1.40
CA LEU A 110 -3.61 3.08 -2.77
C LEU A 110 -3.52 4.26 -3.75
N THR A 111 -4.21 5.36 -3.47
CA THR A 111 -4.09 6.55 -4.33
C THR A 111 -2.69 7.12 -4.33
N LEU A 112 -1.99 7.11 -3.18
CA LEU A 112 -0.57 7.49 -3.13
C LEU A 112 0.25 6.62 -4.08
N TYR A 113 0.05 5.30 -4.06
CA TYR A 113 0.74 4.36 -4.95
C TYR A 113 0.49 4.67 -6.43
N PHE A 114 -0.77 4.78 -6.85
CA PHE A 114 -1.10 5.06 -8.26
C PHE A 114 -0.69 6.46 -8.70
N ASN A 115 -0.63 7.43 -7.77
CA ASN A 115 -0.17 8.77 -8.06
C ASN A 115 1.37 8.92 -8.02
N LEU A 116 2.14 7.89 -7.63
CA LEU A 116 3.61 8.02 -7.49
C LEU A 116 4.28 8.51 -8.77
N ASP A 117 3.87 7.98 -9.92
CA ASP A 117 4.50 8.32 -11.20
C ASP A 117 4.37 9.82 -11.54
N GLN A 118 3.26 10.43 -11.13
CA GLN A 118 2.99 11.86 -11.29
C GLN A 118 3.61 12.71 -10.17
N LYS A 119 3.63 12.22 -8.94
CA LYS A 119 4.18 12.94 -7.77
C LYS A 119 5.72 12.99 -7.78
N VAL A 120 6.39 12.05 -8.46
CA VAL A 120 7.85 11.99 -8.57
C VAL A 120 8.31 12.71 -9.83
N LYS A 121 8.85 13.92 -9.66
CA LYS A 121 9.27 14.78 -10.78
C LYS A 121 10.50 14.26 -11.51
N ASP A 122 11.50 13.79 -10.77
CA ASP A 122 12.74 13.24 -11.31
C ASP A 122 12.99 11.86 -10.70
N LYS A 123 12.93 10.84 -11.56
CA LYS A 123 13.06 9.42 -11.22
C LYS A 123 14.52 8.93 -11.33
N ASN A 124 15.42 9.77 -11.82
CA ASN A 124 16.84 9.48 -12.05
C ASN A 124 17.75 10.15 -11.02
N LYS A 125 17.28 11.23 -10.38
CA LYS A 125 18.01 11.94 -9.33
C LYS A 125 17.68 11.39 -7.95
N ALA A 126 18.73 11.06 -7.20
CA ALA A 126 18.60 10.62 -5.82
C ALA A 126 17.88 11.67 -4.98
N TYR A 127 16.73 11.30 -4.42
CA TYR A 127 15.92 12.16 -3.58
C TYR A 127 15.08 11.32 -2.62
N THR A 128 14.71 11.92 -1.48
CA THR A 128 13.77 11.31 -0.54
C THR A 128 12.51 12.17 -0.48
N TYR A 129 11.44 11.68 -1.08
CA TYR A 129 10.11 12.28 -0.95
C TYR A 129 9.48 11.84 0.36
N ARG A 130 8.75 12.74 1.00
CA ARG A 130 7.96 12.46 2.20
C ARG A 130 6.51 12.77 1.89
N PHE A 131 5.65 11.77 2.02
CA PHE A 131 4.22 11.87 1.78
C PHE A 131 3.46 11.71 3.09
N LYS A 132 2.23 12.21 3.10
CA LYS A 132 1.25 11.97 4.16
C LYS A 132 0.05 11.26 3.55
N THR A 133 -0.37 10.15 4.14
CA THR A 133 -1.41 9.28 3.59
C THR A 133 -2.23 8.63 4.68
N VAL A 134 -3.51 8.41 4.40
CA VAL A 134 -4.35 7.51 5.19
C VAL A 134 -3.91 6.05 4.97
N GLY A 135 -4.07 5.19 5.98
CA GLY A 135 -3.63 3.80 6.00
C GLY A 135 -2.27 3.57 6.66
N ALA A 136 -1.59 4.65 7.06
CA ALA A 136 -0.29 4.65 7.72
C ALA A 136 -0.33 5.38 9.08
N GLU A 137 -1.45 5.33 9.81
CA GLU A 137 -1.65 6.18 11.01
C GLU A 137 -0.73 5.83 12.17
N GLY A 138 -0.22 4.59 12.24
CA GLY A 138 0.76 4.18 13.25
C GLY A 138 2.08 4.96 13.22
N GLN A 139 2.26 5.82 12.22
CA GLN A 139 3.38 6.74 12.04
C GLN A 139 2.89 8.13 11.56
N GLU A 140 1.72 8.57 12.06
CA GLU A 140 1.09 9.84 11.71
C GLU A 140 0.87 10.03 10.19
N GLY A 141 0.62 8.93 9.48
CA GLY A 141 0.42 8.94 8.03
C GLY A 141 1.68 9.15 7.19
N LYS A 142 2.87 9.21 7.80
CA LYS A 142 4.12 9.52 7.09
C LYS A 142 4.55 8.33 6.22
N VAL A 143 4.93 8.56 4.97
CA VAL A 143 5.54 7.54 4.09
C VAL A 143 6.74 8.18 3.39
N SER A 144 7.88 7.48 3.38
CA SER A 144 9.07 7.96 2.66
C SER A 144 9.26 7.17 1.37
N LEU A 145 9.52 7.86 0.27
CA LEU A 145 9.93 7.25 -1.00
C LEU A 145 11.36 7.70 -1.32
N LYS A 146 12.27 6.74 -1.46
CA LYS A 146 13.67 7.00 -1.80
C LYS A 146 13.98 6.59 -3.22
N ILE A 147 14.41 7.56 -4.03
CA ILE A 147 15.05 7.29 -5.33
C ILE A 147 16.52 6.96 -5.06
N PRO A 148 17.04 5.82 -5.54
CA PRO A 148 18.39 5.39 -5.23
C PRO A 148 19.45 6.31 -5.86
N LYS A 149 20.58 6.45 -5.18
CA LYS A 149 21.80 7.01 -5.79
C LYS A 149 22.26 6.12 -6.95
N ALA A 150 22.84 6.71 -7.98
CA ALA A 150 23.34 6.00 -9.15
C ALA A 150 24.21 4.77 -8.80
N LYS A 151 25.11 4.92 -7.81
CA LYS A 151 25.96 3.82 -7.32
C LYS A 151 25.21 2.59 -6.79
N TYR A 152 23.95 2.75 -6.37
CA TYR A 152 23.11 1.67 -5.87
C TYR A 152 22.19 1.06 -6.95
N LEU A 153 22.08 1.66 -8.14
CA LEU A 153 21.20 1.15 -9.20
C LEU A 153 21.51 -0.30 -9.59
N LYS A 154 22.80 -0.67 -9.64
CA LYS A 154 23.22 -2.06 -9.91
C LYS A 154 22.64 -3.05 -8.90
N LYS A 155 22.51 -2.66 -7.62
CA LYS A 155 21.87 -3.48 -6.58
C LYS A 155 20.36 -3.61 -6.82
N TYR A 156 19.68 -2.53 -7.20
CA TYR A 156 18.25 -2.57 -7.50
C TYR A 156 17.95 -3.48 -8.69
N LYS A 157 18.67 -3.29 -9.80
CA LYS A 157 18.57 -4.13 -11.01
C LYS A 157 18.80 -5.61 -10.71
N LYS A 158 19.78 -5.94 -9.86
CA LYS A 158 20.03 -7.33 -9.42
C LYS A 158 18.87 -7.91 -8.59
N ILE A 159 18.20 -7.10 -7.77
CA ILE A 159 17.14 -7.58 -6.87
C ILE A 159 15.78 -7.66 -7.58
N LEU A 160 15.44 -6.63 -8.37
CA LEU A 160 14.13 -6.37 -8.95
C LEU A 160 14.06 -6.60 -10.48
N GLY A 161 15.13 -7.10 -11.07
CA GLY A 161 15.25 -7.19 -12.53
C GLY A 161 15.52 -5.84 -13.21
N GLU A 162 15.76 -5.93 -14.51
CA GLU A 162 16.06 -4.79 -15.37
C GLU A 162 15.22 -4.88 -16.64
N ASP A 163 14.59 -3.77 -17.00
CA ASP A 163 13.89 -3.58 -18.26
C ASP A 163 13.98 -2.10 -18.66
N LYS A 164 13.78 -1.82 -19.95
CA LYS A 164 13.81 -0.49 -20.53
C LYS A 164 12.63 0.33 -20.01
N GLY A 165 12.97 1.44 -19.34
CA GLY A 165 11.99 2.38 -18.81
C GLY A 165 11.51 2.09 -17.40
N PHE A 166 12.03 1.04 -16.74
CA PHE A 166 11.85 0.89 -15.32
C PHE A 166 12.52 2.03 -14.56
N TRP A 167 11.82 2.55 -13.57
CA TRP A 167 12.42 3.35 -12.52
C TRP A 167 12.30 2.64 -11.18
N TYR A 168 13.24 2.96 -10.30
CA TYR A 168 13.46 2.21 -9.07
C TYR A 168 13.25 3.10 -7.86
N ALA A 169 12.59 2.56 -6.84
CA ALA A 169 12.42 3.26 -5.58
C ALA A 169 12.37 2.30 -4.41
N THR A 170 12.61 2.82 -3.21
CA THR A 170 12.26 2.16 -1.95
C THR A 170 11.20 2.96 -1.24
N VAL A 171 10.05 2.36 -1.01
CA VAL A 171 9.02 2.88 -0.11
C VAL A 171 9.35 2.39 1.31
N ILE A 172 9.32 3.31 2.26
CA ILE A 172 9.51 3.02 3.68
C ILE A 172 8.24 3.42 4.41
N ILE A 173 7.59 2.43 4.99
CA ILE A 173 6.46 2.59 5.88
C ILE A 173 6.99 2.17 7.25
N HIS A 174 7.21 3.12 8.16
CA HIS A 174 7.82 2.92 9.49
C HIS A 174 6.86 2.23 10.47
N GLN A 175 6.17 1.19 10.02
CA GLN A 175 5.37 0.28 10.82
C GLN A 175 5.76 -1.16 10.46
N LYS A 176 5.56 -2.10 11.38
CA LYS A 176 5.75 -3.53 11.07
C LYS A 176 4.74 -3.98 10.01
N ILE A 177 5.12 -3.90 8.73
CA ILE A 177 4.35 -4.52 7.65
C ILE A 177 4.80 -5.98 7.57
N PHE A 178 3.86 -6.92 7.74
CA PHE A 178 4.14 -8.37 7.75
C PHE A 178 5.26 -8.79 8.70
N SER A 179 5.47 -8.07 9.80
CA SER A 179 6.60 -8.31 10.71
C SER A 179 7.98 -8.16 10.04
N SER A 180 8.10 -7.37 8.97
CA SER A 180 9.41 -6.97 8.43
C SER A 180 10.13 -6.03 9.40
N LYS A 181 11.47 -6.13 9.44
CA LYS A 181 12.30 -5.34 10.38
C LYS A 181 12.23 -3.83 10.11
N GLU A 182 12.32 -3.42 8.84
CA GLU A 182 12.44 -2.00 8.47
C GLU A 182 11.27 -1.46 7.63
N GLY A 183 10.29 -2.29 7.26
CA GLY A 183 9.15 -1.86 6.43
C GLY A 183 9.55 -1.35 5.05
N GLN A 184 10.69 -1.83 4.52
CA GLN A 184 11.24 -1.40 3.23
C GLN A 184 10.70 -2.25 2.09
N LEU A 185 9.96 -1.60 1.20
CA LEU A 185 9.46 -2.18 -0.04
C LEU A 185 10.23 -1.59 -1.21
N MET A 186 11.09 -2.41 -1.83
CA MET A 186 11.79 -2.06 -3.05
C MET A 186 10.85 -2.27 -4.25
N LEU A 187 10.81 -1.33 -5.18
CA LEU A 187 9.92 -1.32 -6.35
C LEU A 187 10.72 -1.12 -7.64
N ALA A 188 10.38 -1.89 -8.67
CA ALA A 188 10.66 -1.58 -10.07
C ALA A 188 9.33 -1.23 -10.73
N ILE A 189 9.17 0.04 -11.10
CA ILE A 189 7.94 0.63 -11.62
C ILE A 189 8.10 0.81 -13.13
N ASP A 190 7.15 0.26 -13.88
CA ASP A 190 7.11 0.28 -15.34
C ASP A 190 6.67 1.67 -15.87
N GLN A 191 6.74 1.88 -17.18
CA GLN A 191 6.41 3.14 -17.85
C GLN A 191 4.92 3.53 -17.69
N ASP A 192 4.05 2.55 -17.42
CA ASP A 192 2.63 2.76 -17.11
C ASP A 192 2.38 3.18 -15.64
N GLY A 193 3.45 3.37 -14.85
CA GLY A 193 3.37 3.74 -13.44
C GLY A 193 3.03 2.59 -12.51
N ILE A 194 2.90 1.36 -13.02
CA ILE A 194 2.59 0.18 -12.21
C ILE A 194 3.85 -0.62 -11.91
N THR A 195 3.95 -1.10 -10.68
CA THR A 195 5.07 -1.94 -10.25
C THR A 195 5.07 -3.27 -10.99
N ASN A 196 6.17 -3.56 -11.69
CA ASN A 196 6.40 -4.84 -12.34
C ASN A 196 6.99 -5.87 -11.36
N GLN A 197 7.94 -5.44 -10.52
CA GLN A 197 8.51 -6.28 -9.46
C GLN A 197 8.63 -5.50 -8.15
N ALA A 198 8.32 -6.17 -7.04
CA ALA A 198 8.52 -5.64 -5.71
C ALA A 198 9.22 -6.65 -4.80
N VAL A 199 10.03 -6.15 -3.86
CA VAL A 199 10.62 -6.97 -2.79
C VAL A 199 10.40 -6.30 -1.45
N LEU A 200 9.67 -6.98 -0.56
CA LEU A 200 9.60 -6.64 0.86
C LEU A 200 10.72 -7.38 1.58
N LYS A 201 11.64 -6.62 2.18
CA LYS A 201 12.84 -7.14 2.84
C LYS A 201 12.57 -7.70 4.24
N ASP A 202 13.30 -8.76 4.59
CA ASP A 202 13.47 -9.25 5.96
C ASP A 202 12.16 -9.52 6.72
N VAL A 203 11.22 -10.19 6.06
CA VAL A 203 9.96 -10.64 6.65
C VAL A 203 10.23 -11.81 7.60
N ILE A 204 9.90 -11.65 8.88
CA ILE A 204 10.11 -12.71 9.89
C ILE A 204 9.41 -14.00 9.43
N PHE A 205 10.13 -15.13 9.53
CA PHE A 205 9.76 -16.48 9.06
C PHE A 205 9.75 -16.72 7.54
N PHE A 206 9.79 -15.67 6.71
CA PHE A 206 9.66 -15.82 5.25
C PHE A 206 10.87 -15.27 4.47
N GLY A 207 11.77 -14.55 5.12
CA GLY A 207 12.89 -13.88 4.44
C GLY A 207 12.38 -12.76 3.54
N ASP A 208 12.93 -12.63 2.34
CA ASP A 208 12.45 -11.66 1.36
C ASP A 208 11.18 -12.17 0.67
N ILE A 209 10.10 -11.37 0.70
CA ILE A 209 8.90 -11.64 -0.10
C ILE A 209 9.02 -10.88 -1.42
N ARG A 210 8.87 -11.61 -2.53
CA ARG A 210 8.87 -11.05 -3.89
C ARG A 210 7.46 -11.05 -4.46
N ALA A 211 7.05 -9.94 -5.05
CA ALA A 211 5.85 -9.83 -5.86
C ALA A 211 6.25 -9.56 -7.32
N VAL A 212 5.57 -10.21 -8.25
CA VAL A 212 5.74 -10.04 -9.69
C VAL A 212 4.36 -9.79 -10.28
N ARG A 213 4.24 -8.75 -11.11
CA ARG A 213 3.02 -8.45 -11.85
C ARG A 213 2.74 -9.59 -12.83
N ILE A 214 1.54 -10.13 -12.78
CA ILE A 214 1.04 -11.07 -13.78
C ILE A 214 0.22 -10.22 -14.77
N LYS A 215 0.60 -10.26 -16.05
CA LYS A 215 -0.13 -9.60 -17.13
C LYS A 215 -1.17 -10.56 -17.70
#